data_AF-K2GDZ5-F1
#
_entry.id   AF-K2GDZ5-F1
#
_cell.length_a   1.000
_cell.length_b   1.000
_cell.length_c   1.000
_cell.angle_alpha   90.00
_cell.angle_beta   90.00
_cell.angle_gamma   90.00
#
_symmetry.space_group_name_H-M   'P 1'
#
loop_
_entity.id
_entity.type
_entity.pdbx_description
1 polymer ?
#
loop_
_entity_poly.entity_id
_entity_poly.type
_entity_poly.pdbx_seq_one_letter_code
_entity_poly.pdbx_strand_id
1 'polypeptide(L)'
;LAMLHQEQIVSIASLYENRAKVLEIKVSEDCELIGIPLSELSPKLPKNLIISAIENRGRIMIGKGNRIISAGDTLIINTSPDLVPHLQKLF
;
A
#
# COMPACT_ATOMS: atom_id res chain seq x y z
N LEU A 1 -9.96 16.89 23.56
CA LEU A 1 -8.92 15.98 23.08
C LEU A 1 -9.36 15.48 21.71
N ALA A 2 -8.87 16.10 20.64
CA ALA A 2 -9.25 15.74 19.28
C ALA A 2 -8.55 14.42 18.91
N MET A 3 -9.36 13.48 18.45
CA MET A 3 -9.00 12.10 18.14
C MET A 3 -7.90 12.07 17.06
N LEU A 4 -6.89 11.24 17.30
CA LEU A 4 -5.83 10.89 16.36
C LEU A 4 -6.45 10.54 15.00
N HIS A 5 -6.11 11.32 13.97
CA HIS A 5 -6.19 10.81 12.61
C HIS A 5 -5.20 9.65 12.57
N GLN A 6 -5.67 8.40 12.48
CA GLN A 6 -4.77 7.27 12.29
C GLN A 6 -4.19 7.40 10.89
N GLU A 7 -3.04 8.07 10.78
CA GLU A 7 -2.27 8.13 9.55
C GLU A 7 -1.92 6.70 9.15
N GLN A 8 -2.60 6.24 8.10
CA GLN A 8 -2.44 4.89 7.57
C GLN A 8 -1.08 4.68 6.91
N ILE A 9 -0.47 5.78 6.46
CA ILE A 9 0.90 5.82 5.98
C ILE A 9 1.82 5.75 7.18
N VAL A 10 2.62 4.70 7.24
CA VAL A 10 3.63 4.50 8.28
C VAL A 10 4.90 5.27 7.95
N SER A 11 5.32 5.25 6.68
CA SER A 11 6.55 5.92 6.24
C SER A 11 6.54 6.22 4.74
N ILE A 12 7.35 7.20 4.32
CA ILE A 12 7.60 7.54 2.92
C ILE A 12 9.08 7.79 2.72
N ALA A 13 9.68 7.11 1.74
CA ALA A 13 11.03 7.36 1.26
C ALA A 13 11.01 7.89 -0.18
N SER A 14 11.92 8.81 -0.49
CA SER A 14 12.09 9.35 -1.84
C SER A 14 13.25 8.66 -2.54
N LEU A 15 13.05 8.27 -3.80
CA LEU A 15 14.06 7.65 -4.64
C LEU A 15 14.35 8.53 -5.86
N TYR A 16 15.57 8.38 -6.39
CA TYR A 16 16.00 8.97 -7.67
C TYR A 16 15.60 10.43 -7.85
N GLU A 17 16.14 11.31 -7.00
CA GLU A 17 15.86 12.76 -7.03
C GLU A 17 14.35 13.06 -7.00
N ASN A 18 13.62 12.35 -6.15
CA ASN A 18 12.17 12.48 -5.98
C ASN A 18 11.34 12.08 -7.21
N ARG A 19 11.88 11.26 -8.13
CA ARG A 19 11.10 10.72 -9.26
C ARG A 19 10.27 9.48 -8.92
N ALA A 20 10.57 8.83 -7.79
CA ALA A 20 9.80 7.71 -7.28
C ALA A 20 9.69 7.77 -5.75
N LYS A 21 8.68 7.09 -5.22
CA LYS A 21 8.41 6.97 -3.78
C LYS A 21 8.27 5.51 -3.39
N VAL A 22 8.77 5.17 -2.21
CA VAL A 22 8.41 3.94 -1.49
C VAL A 22 7.57 4.35 -0.29
N LEU A 23 6.46 3.68 -0.09
CA LEU A 23 5.55 3.93 1.03
C LEU A 23 5.27 2.63 1.76
N GLU A 24 5.15 2.74 3.07
CA GLU A 24 4.52 1.72 3.91
C GLU A 24 3.12 2.19 4.27
N ILE A 25 2.11 1.40 3.91
CA ILE A 25 0.70 1.72 4.18
C ILE A 25 0.01 0.53 4.83
N LYS A 26 -0.70 0.77 5.92
CA LYS A 26 -1.44 -0.26 6.65
C LYS A 26 -2.80 -0.50 6.02
N VAL A 27 -3.18 -1.73 5.72
CA VAL A 27 -4.50 -2.05 5.16
C VAL A 27 -5.57 -1.88 6.24
N SER A 28 -6.59 -1.05 5.99
CA SER A 28 -7.71 -0.83 6.91
C SER A 28 -8.68 -2.03 6.92
N GLU A 29 -9.58 -2.09 7.91
CA GLU A 29 -10.60 -3.15 7.94
C GLU A 29 -11.69 -2.97 6.87
N ASP A 30 -11.92 -1.75 6.40
CA ASP A 30 -12.91 -1.38 5.37
C ASP A 30 -12.34 -1.35 3.95
N CYS A 31 -11.08 -1.78 3.77
CA CYS A 31 -10.42 -1.82 2.47
C CYS A 31 -11.13 -2.78 1.50
N GLU A 32 -11.66 -2.24 0.40
CA GLU A 32 -12.38 -3.01 -0.63
C GLU A 32 -11.48 -3.97 -1.44
N LEU A 33 -10.16 -3.90 -1.25
CA LEU A 33 -9.18 -4.73 -1.96
C LEU A 33 -8.83 -6.02 -1.20
N ILE A 34 -9.31 -6.17 0.04
CA ILE A 34 -9.11 -7.38 0.85
C ILE A 34 -9.72 -8.60 0.15
N GLY A 35 -9.02 -9.74 0.23
CA GLY A 35 -9.51 -10.99 -0.32
C GLY A 35 -9.29 -11.17 -1.83
N ILE A 36 -8.84 -10.12 -2.54
CA ILE A 36 -8.59 -10.16 -3.97
C ILE A 36 -7.10 -10.47 -4.23
N PRO A 37 -6.76 -11.44 -5.11
CA PRO A 37 -5.37 -11.68 -5.50
C PRO A 37 -4.74 -10.43 -6.14
N LEU A 38 -3.46 -10.15 -5.84
CA LEU A 38 -2.73 -9.02 -6.42
C LEU A 38 -2.78 -8.99 -7.96
N SER A 39 -2.83 -10.16 -8.63
CA SER A 39 -2.96 -10.27 -10.09
C SER A 39 -4.28 -9.72 -10.63
N GLU A 40 -5.33 -9.66 -9.80
CA GLU A 40 -6.67 -9.22 -10.18
C GLU A 40 -6.94 -7.76 -9.75
N LEU A 41 -6.03 -7.13 -9.02
CA LEU A 41 -6.17 -5.75 -8.57
C LEU A 41 -5.92 -4.70 -9.65
N SER A 42 -5.33 -5.08 -10.78
CA SER A 42 -4.95 -4.12 -11.84
C SER A 42 -6.08 -3.18 -12.31
N PRO A 43 -7.38 -3.58 -12.38
CA PRO A 43 -8.45 -2.66 -12.76
C PRO A 43 -8.87 -1.68 -11.64
N LYS A 44 -8.49 -1.97 -10.39
CA LYS A 44 -8.83 -1.17 -9.20
C LYS A 44 -7.71 -0.24 -8.75
N LEU A 45 -6.49 -0.47 -9.24
CA LEU A 45 -5.31 0.30 -8.87
C LEU A 45 -4.96 1.35 -9.92
N PRO A 46 -4.42 2.52 -9.52
CA PRO A 46 -3.89 3.48 -10.46
C PRO A 46 -2.70 2.88 -11.22
N LYS A 47 -2.48 3.39 -12.45
CA LYS A 47 -1.25 3.10 -13.19
C LYS A 47 -0.04 3.60 -12.39
N ASN A 48 1.14 3.02 -12.64
CA ASN A 48 2.41 3.38 -11.98
C ASN A 48 2.47 3.08 -10.48
N LEU A 49 1.64 2.15 -9.99
CA LEU A 49 1.68 1.64 -8.63
C LEU A 49 2.10 0.17 -8.61
N ILE A 50 3.04 -0.18 -7.73
CA ILE A 50 3.52 -1.56 -7.54
C ILE A 50 3.50 -1.91 -6.05
N ILE A 51 2.71 -2.90 -5.66
CA ILE A 51 2.79 -3.54 -4.33
C ILE A 51 3.97 -4.51 -4.37
N SER A 52 5.10 -4.10 -3.81
CA SER A 52 6.36 -4.85 -3.88
C SER A 52 6.50 -5.91 -2.81
N ALA A 53 5.92 -5.67 -1.64
CA ALA A 53 5.91 -6.61 -0.54
C ALA A 53 4.72 -6.37 0.39
N ILE A 54 4.40 -7.41 1.15
CA ILE A 54 3.37 -7.43 2.18
C ILE A 54 4.07 -7.86 3.47
N GLU A 55 3.91 -7.08 4.51
CA GLU A 55 4.32 -7.40 5.86
C GLU A 55 3.09 -7.79 6.67
N ASN A 56 3.13 -8.97 7.30
CA ASN A 56 2.10 -9.45 8.21
C ASN A 56 2.75 -9.94 9.50
N ARG A 57 2.53 -9.21 10.61
CA ARG A 57 2.97 -9.59 11.97
C ARG A 57 4.47 -9.91 12.06
N GLY A 58 5.31 -9.04 11.49
CA GLY A 58 6.77 -9.12 11.43
C GLY A 58 7.31 -9.99 10.31
N ARG A 59 6.46 -10.58 9.45
CA ARG A 59 6.90 -11.44 8.33
C ARG A 59 6.68 -10.74 7.00
N ILE A 60 7.77 -10.57 6.26
CA ILE A 60 7.77 -9.92 4.94
C ILE A 60 7.69 -10.97 3.83
N MET A 61 6.81 -10.73 2.85
CA MET A 61 6.62 -11.57 1.67
C MET A 61 6.65 -10.70 0.41
N ILE A 62 7.33 -11.16 -0.64
CA ILE A 62 7.31 -10.48 -1.95
C ILE A 62 5.90 -10.49 -2.53
N GLY A 63 5.46 -9.33 -3.04
CA GLY A 63 4.20 -9.11 -3.74
C GLY A 63 4.16 -9.89 -5.05
N LYS A 64 3.64 -11.12 -4.99
CA LYS A 64 3.38 -11.98 -6.16
C LYS A 64 1.90 -11.97 -6.48
N GLY A 65 1.53 -12.23 -7.75
CA GLY A 65 0.14 -12.16 -8.21
C GLY A 65 -0.87 -12.97 -7.38
N ASN A 66 -0.47 -14.15 -6.89
CA ASN A 66 -1.34 -15.00 -6.06
C ASN A 66 -1.38 -14.61 -4.57
N ARG A 67 -0.71 -13.53 -4.17
CA ARG A 67 -0.84 -13.00 -2.80
C ARG A 67 -2.16 -12.29 -2.67
N ILE A 68 -2.74 -12.37 -1.47
CA ILE A 68 -3.98 -11.73 -1.10
C ILE A 68 -3.66 -10.88 0.12
N ILE A 69 -4.08 -9.62 0.11
CA ILE A 69 -3.91 -8.72 1.24
C ILE A 69 -5.05 -8.90 2.24
N SER A 70 -4.75 -8.68 3.51
CA SER A 70 -5.68 -8.77 4.64
C SER A 70 -5.66 -7.50 5.47
N ALA A 71 -6.74 -7.25 6.20
CA ALA A 71 -6.79 -6.16 7.16
C ALA A 71 -5.62 -6.24 8.16
N GLY A 72 -4.99 -5.10 8.40
CA GLY A 72 -3.85 -4.97 9.31
C GLY A 72 -2.49 -5.33 8.70
N ASP A 73 -2.42 -5.84 7.46
CA ASP A 73 -1.17 -5.96 6.72
C ASP A 73 -0.53 -4.58 6.52
N THR A 74 0.80 -4.53 6.41
CA THR A 74 1.51 -3.34 5.92
C THR A 74 1.99 -3.61 4.49
N LEU A 75 1.52 -2.83 3.52
CA LEU A 75 1.96 -2.92 2.13
C LEU A 75 3.16 -2.00 1.90
N ILE A 76 4.17 -2.53 1.22
CA ILE A 76 5.30 -1.73 0.73
C ILE A 76 5.07 -1.43 -0.75
N ILE A 77 4.78 -0.17 -1.05
CA ILE A 77 4.34 0.30 -2.36
C ILE A 77 5.41 1.17 -3.00
N ASN A 78 5.77 0.87 -4.25
CA ASN A 78 6.55 1.75 -5.11
C ASN A 78 5.60 2.51 -6.05
N THR A 79 5.74 3.82 -6.12
CA THR A 79 4.82 4.68 -6.90
C THR A 79 5.48 5.98 -7.34
N SER A 80 4.77 6.77 -8.14
CA SER A 80 5.15 8.14 -8.48
C SER A 80 4.72 9.15 -7.40
N PRO A 81 5.45 10.26 -7.21
CA PRO A 81 5.16 11.25 -6.15
C PRO A 81 3.75 11.82 -6.17
N ASP A 82 3.17 11.99 -7.36
CA ASP A 82 1.84 12.56 -7.58
C ASP A 82 0.70 11.65 -7.07
N LEU A 83 0.93 10.34 -6.95
CA LEU A 83 -0.08 9.40 -6.48
C LEU A 83 -0.16 9.30 -4.96
N VAL A 84 0.90 9.69 -4.24
CA VAL A 84 0.99 9.59 -2.77
C VAL A 84 -0.26 10.12 -2.04
N PRO A 85 -0.79 11.32 -2.36
CA PRO A 85 -1.94 11.87 -1.64
C PRO A 85 -3.24 11.07 -1.81
N HIS A 86 -3.29 10.17 -2.80
CA HIS A 86 -4.46 9.36 -3.11
C HIS A 86 -4.40 7.96 -2.50
N LEU A 87 -3.23 7.47 -2.09
CA LEU A 87 -3.07 6.07 -1.67
C LEU A 87 -3.74 5.74 -0.35
N GLN A 88 -3.85 6.70 0.57
CA GLN A 88 -4.60 6.54 1.84
C GLN A 88 -6.08 6.22 1.65
N LYS A 89 -6.65 6.50 0.47
CA LYS A 89 -8.07 6.22 0.21
C LYS A 89 -8.30 4.85 -0.42
N LEU A 90 -7.23 4.17 -0.84
CA LEU A 90 -7.30 2.91 -1.60
C LEU A 90 -7.08 1.68 -0.73
N PHE A 91 -6.26 1.81 0.31
CA PHE A 91 -5.85 0.72 1.18
C PHE A 91 -6.45 0.92 2.55
#